data_AF-A0A0G0ETK5-F1
#
_entry.id   AF-A0A0G0ETK5-F1
#
_cell.length_a   1.000
_cell.length_b   1.000
_cell.length_c   1.000
_cell.angle_alpha   90.00
_cell.angle_beta   90.00
_cell.angle_gamma   90.00
#
_symmetry.space_group_name_H-M   'P 1'
#
loop_
_entity.id
_entity.type
_entity.pdbx_description
1 polymer ?
#
loop_
_entity_poly.entity_id
_entity_poly.type
_entity_poly.pdbx_seq_one_letter_code
_entity_poly.pdbx_strand_id
1 'polypeptide(L)' 'MPLDPTLITGIIGILKLLFIAFAVAYFLFSLFVIRQVNLMTETVQTEGGPILKAIAILHAGLALGIIILFIGFL' A
#
# COMPACT_ATOMS: atom_id res chain seq x y z
N MET A 1 -14.79 29.84 19.29
CA MET A 1 -15.82 28.83 19.58
C MET A 1 -15.11 27.51 19.73
N PRO A 2 -15.21 26.81 20.87
CA PRO A 2 -14.62 25.48 21.01
C PRO A 2 -15.27 24.54 19.98
N LEU A 3 -14.45 23.70 19.34
CA LEU A 3 -14.94 22.65 18.45
C LEU A 3 -15.73 21.63 19.27
N ASP A 4 -16.91 21.25 18.79
CA ASP A 4 -17.74 20.22 19.41
C ASP A 4 -16.96 18.89 19.44
N PRO A 5 -16.78 18.25 20.61
CA PRO A 5 -16.12 16.96 20.73
C PRO A 5 -16.69 15.88 19.79
N THR A 6 -18.00 15.92 19.50
CA THR A 6 -18.65 14.95 18.60
C THR A 6 -18.14 15.11 17.17
N LEU A 7 -17.95 16.35 16.70
CA LEU A 7 -17.42 16.65 15.38
C LEU A 7 -15.98 16.16 15.23
N ILE A 8 -15.15 16.34 16.27
CA ILE A 8 -13.76 15.84 16.27
C ILE A 8 -13.74 14.32 16.16
N THR A 9 -14.57 13.62 16.94
CA THR A 9 -14.63 12.14 16.87
C THR A 9 -15.11 11.64 15.50
N GLY A 10 -16.08 12.33 14.89
CA GLY A 10 -16.56 12.00 13.54
C GLY A 10 -15.48 12.14 12.48
N ILE A 11 -14.70 13.24 12.51
CA ILE A 11 -13.59 13.47 11.59
C ILE A 11 -12.52 12.38 11.74
N ILE A 12 -12.16 12.02 12.97
CA ILE A 12 -11.18 10.95 13.22
C ILE A 12 -11.66 9.62 12.65
N GLY A 13 -12.94 9.27 12.82
CA GLY A 13 -13.52 8.04 12.25
C GLY A 13 -13.43 7.99 10.72
N ILE A 14 -13.76 9.10 10.05
CA ILE A 14 -13.67 9.20 8.59
C ILE A 14 -12.22 9.06 8.11
N LEU A 15 -11.28 9.71 8.80
CA LEU A 15 -9.86 9.63 8.45
C LEU A 15 -9.33 8.19 8.55
N LYS A 16 -9.71 7.44 9.59
CA LYS A 16 -9.33 6.02 9.74
C LYS A 16 -9.81 5.18 8.55
N LEU A 17 -11.07 5.35 8.14
CA LEU A 17 -11.63 4.66 6.97
C LEU A 17 -10.90 5.02 5.68
N LEU A 18 -10.58 6.30 5.48
CA LEU A 18 -9.80 6.76 4.32
C LEU A 18 -8.39 6.16 4.30
N PHE A 19 -7.72 6.06 5.45
CA PHE A 19 -6.40 5.43 5.53
C PHE A 19 -6.43 3.94 5.16
N ILE A 20 -7.45 3.21 5.62
CA ILE A 20 -7.63 1.80 5.26
C ILE A 20 -7.88 1.68 3.75
N ALA A 21 -8.80 2.48 3.20
CA ALA A 21 -9.10 2.47 1.77
C ALA A 21 -7.86 2.80 0.92
N PHE A 22 -7.08 3.80 1.33
CA PHE A 22 -5.83 4.19 0.67
C PHE A 22 -4.79 3.08 0.73
N ALA A 23 -4.63 2.41 1.88
CA ALA A 23 -3.70 1.29 2.03
C ALA A 23 -4.06 0.13 1.10
N VAL A 24 -5.35 -0.21 1.00
CA VAL A 24 -5.84 -1.24 0.06
C VAL A 24 -5.53 -0.84 -1.39
N ALA A 25 -5.84 0.40 -1.79
CA ALA A 25 -5.52 0.89 -3.12
C ALA A 25 -4.01 0.86 -3.42
N TYR A 26 -3.18 1.22 -2.44
CA TYR A 26 -1.72 1.19 -2.55
C TYR A 26 -1.19 -0.24 -2.71
N PHE A 27 -1.76 -1.22 -2.00
CA PHE A 27 -1.41 -2.62 -2.20
C PHE A 27 -1.76 -3.10 -3.61
N LEU A 28 -2.96 -2.79 -4.12
CA LEU A 28 -3.31 -3.10 -5.51
C LEU A 28 -2.34 -2.45 -6.50
N PHE A 29 -1.96 -1.19 -6.27
CA PHE A 29 -0.90 -0.52 -7.04
C PHE A 29 0.42 -1.29 -7.00
N SER A 30 0.85 -1.77 -5.82
CA SER A 30 2.09 -2.55 -5.69
C SER A 30 2.06 -3.86 -6.50
N LEU A 31 0.88 -4.51 -6.62
CA LEU A 31 0.72 -5.69 -7.48
C LEU A 31 0.85 -5.35 -8.96
N PHE A 32 0.33 -4.20 -9.39
CA PHE A 32 0.55 -3.72 -10.75
C PHE A 32 2.04 -3.46 -11.02
N VAL A 33 2.78 -2.90 -10.06
CA VAL A 33 4.24 -2.69 -10.18
C VAL A 33 4.97 -4.02 -10.37
N ILE A 34 4.63 -5.08 -9.61
CA ILE A 34 5.22 -6.42 -9.81
C ILE A 34 4.99 -6.90 -11.25
N ARG A 35 3.77 -6.72 -11.78
CA ARG A 35 3.46 -7.09 -13.16
C ARG A 35 4.32 -6.31 -14.16
N GLN A 36 4.49 -5.01 -13.95
CA GLN A 36 5.34 -4.18 -14.82
C GLN A 36 6.81 -4.61 -14.77
N VAL A 37 7.32 -4.91 -13.58
CA VAL A 37 8.69 -5.42 -13.41
C VAL A 37 8.85 -6.77 -14.12
N ASN A 38 7.88 -7.68 -14.00
CA ASN A 38 7.92 -8.96 -14.72
C ASN A 38 7.98 -8.77 -16.24
N LEU A 39 7.06 -7.98 -16.82
CA LEU A 39 7.06 -7.70 -18.26
C LEU A 39 8.37 -7.04 -18.73
N MET A 40 8.88 -6.09 -17.94
CA MET A 40 10.15 -5.41 -18.24
C MET A 40 11.32 -6.41 -18.28
N THR A 41 11.44 -7.25 -17.26
CA THR A 41 12.55 -8.23 -17.16
C THR A 41 12.48 -9.36 -18.18
N GLU A 42 11.29 -9.68 -18.70
CA GLU A 42 11.13 -10.62 -19.81
C GLU A 42 11.58 -10.00 -21.14
N THR A 43 11.36 -8.70 -21.32
CA THR A 43 11.69 -7.97 -22.55
C THR A 43 13.17 -7.58 -22.60
N VAL A 44 13.70 -7.08 -21.48
CA VAL A 44 15.08 -6.59 -21.36
C VAL A 44 15.80 -7.46 -20.33
N GLN A 45 16.43 -8.52 -20.83
CA GLN A 45 17.20 -9.44 -19.99
C GLN A 45 18.48 -8.74 -19.55
N THR A 46 18.51 -8.36 -18.27
CA THR A 46 19.68 -7.76 -17.61
C THR A 46 20.05 -8.60 -16.40
N GLU A 47 21.32 -8.58 -16.02
CA GLU A 47 21.82 -9.28 -14.83
C GLU A 47 21.09 -8.84 -13.54
N GLY A 48 20.59 -7.60 -13.50
CA GLY A 48 19.81 -7.04 -12.38
C GLY A 48 18.33 -7.43 -12.36
N GLY A 49 17.80 -8.08 -13.40
CA GLY A 49 16.38 -8.42 -13.51
C GLY A 49 15.82 -9.22 -12.32
N PRO A 50 16.50 -10.29 -11.86
CA PRO A 50 16.08 -11.06 -10.69
C PRO A 50 16.02 -10.22 -9.40
N ILE A 51 16.97 -9.29 -9.21
CA ILE A 51 17.03 -8.41 -8.04
C ILE A 51 15.84 -7.44 -8.06
N LEU A 52 15.55 -6.85 -9.22
CA LEU A 52 14.39 -5.97 -9.41
C LEU A 52 13.06 -6.69 -9.09
N LYS A 53 12.91 -7.94 -9.52
CA LYS A 53 11.74 -8.77 -9.15
C LYS A 53 11.65 -8.98 -7.64
N ALA A 54 12.75 -9.31 -6.99
CA ALA A 54 12.77 -9.55 -5.54
C ALA A 54 12.37 -8.28 -4.76
N ILE A 55 12.91 -7.11 -5.15
CA ILE A 55 12.54 -5.81 -4.55
C ILE A 55 11.05 -5.53 -4.75
N ALA A 56 10.51 -5.77 -5.95
CA ALA A 56 9.08 -5.55 -6.23
C ALA A 56 8.17 -6.44 -5.37
N ILE A 57 8.55 -7.71 -5.18
CA ILE A 57 7.81 -8.64 -4.31
C ILE A 57 7.89 -8.19 -2.85
N LEU A 58 9.08 -7.84 -2.36
CA LEU A 58 9.26 -7.33 -0.99
C LEU A 58 8.44 -6.06 -0.76
N HIS A 59 8.42 -5.15 -1.73
CA HIS A 59 7.62 -3.92 -1.69
C HIS A 59 6.12 -4.21 -1.55
N ALA A 60 5.57 -5.15 -2.32
CA ALA A 60 4.16 -5.53 -2.19
C ALA A 60 3.88 -6.25 -0.85
N GLY A 61 4.84 -7.06 -0.37
CA GLY A 61 4.76 -7.69 0.95
C GLY A 61 4.68 -6.66 2.09
N LEU A 62 5.49 -5.60 2.02
CA LEU A 62 5.44 -4.48 2.96
C LEU A 62 4.10 -3.73 2.89
N ALA A 63 3.58 -3.47 1.68
CA ALA A 63 2.27 -2.85 1.49
C ALA A 63 1.14 -3.69 2.11
N LEU A 64 1.18 -5.02 1.96
CA LEU A 64 0.25 -5.93 2.62
C LEU A 64 0.38 -5.87 4.15
N GLY A 65 1.62 -5.85 4.66
CA GLY A 65 1.90 -5.73 6.09
C GLY A 65 1.31 -4.45 6.71
N ILE A 66 1.37 -3.32 5.98
CA ILE A 66 0.77 -2.05 6.42
C ILE A 66 -0.76 -2.17 6.52
N ILE A 67 -1.42 -2.82 5.56
CA ILE A 67 -2.88 -3.05 5.63
C ILE A 67 -3.23 -3.84 6.89
N ILE A 68 -2.51 -4.93 7.15
CA ILE A 68 -2.76 -5.78 8.33
C ILE A 68 -2.56 -4.97 9.61
N LEU A 69 -1.51 -4.16 9.69
CA LEU A 69 -1.28 -3.26 10.83
C LEU A 69 -2.42 -2.25 11.01
N PHE A 70 -2.88 -1.63 9.92
CA PHE A 70 -3.99 -0.67 9.97
C PHE A 70 -5.29 -1.32 10.44
N ILE A 71 -5.61 -2.53 9.98
CA ILE A 71 -6.80 -3.26 10.44
C ILE A 71 -6.69 -3.66 11.92
N GLY A 72 -5.49 -4.02 12.40
CA GLY A 72 -5.29 -4.44 13.78
C GLY A 72 -5.19 -3.30 14.80
N PHE A 73 -4.76 -2.10 14.38
CA PHE A 73 -4.48 -0.97 15.29
C PHE A 73 -5.43 0.21 15.18
N LEU A 74 -6.06 0.49 14.03
CA LEU A 74 -6.95 1.65 13.84
C LEU A 74 -8.39 1.33 14.26
#